data_AF-A0A6A5A6Z1-F1
#
_entry.id   AF-A0A6A5A6Z1-F1
#
_cell.length_a   1.000
_cell.length_b   1.000
_cell.length_c   1.000
_cell.angle_alpha   90.00
_cell.angle_beta   90.00
_cell.angle_gamma   90.00
#
_symmetry.space_group_name_H-M   'P 1'
#
loop_
_entity.id
_entity.type
_entity.pdbx_description
1 polymer ?
#
loop_
_entity_poly.entity_id
_entity_poly.type
_entity_poly.pdbx_seq_one_letter_code
_entity_poly.pdbx_strand_id
1 'polypeptide(L)'
;MQNRLGWCKALDNGSKQRPAHVAKGHFRMAQSKTNPQMVAIGWVDTKPVYFLASGLSTEPTHVGRRDKVSSEKAATPAFECIQCVLLTSTYLSGMNGCDRHDQLRLHSYSVQRFIDMAIVNAYIVHKEVAERLGERPFSHRKFIVVWPSLGSQQLTLEAQAPRIKYVSNPQPS
;
A
#
# COMPACT_ATOMS: atom_id res chain seq x y z
N MET A 1 16.84 0.82 -10.25
CA MET A 1 17.32 -0.50 -9.74
C MET A 1 18.52 -1.02 -10.50
N GLN A 2 18.64 -0.71 -11.79
CA GLN A 2 19.64 -1.30 -12.70
C GLN A 2 21.11 -1.00 -12.34
N ASN A 3 21.39 0.14 -11.67
CA ASN A 3 22.75 0.51 -11.24
C ASN A 3 23.10 0.02 -9.82
N ARG A 4 22.35 -0.94 -9.25
CA ARG A 4 22.65 -1.50 -7.93
C ARG A 4 23.57 -2.73 -8.07
N LEU A 5 24.56 -2.84 -7.19
CA LEU A 5 25.40 -4.03 -7.05
C LEU A 5 24.51 -5.28 -6.83
N GLY A 6 24.82 -6.37 -7.52
CA GLY A 6 24.09 -7.63 -7.43
C GLY A 6 22.83 -7.74 -8.31
N TRP A 7 22.49 -6.71 -9.09
CA TRP A 7 21.36 -6.77 -10.03
C TRP A 7 21.62 -7.73 -11.20
N CYS A 8 20.59 -8.52 -11.56
CA CYS A 8 20.66 -9.42 -12.71
C CYS A 8 20.44 -8.67 -14.02
N LYS A 9 21.52 -8.44 -14.79
CA LYS A 9 21.48 -7.75 -16.09
C LYS A 9 20.58 -8.43 -17.13
N ALA A 10 20.29 -9.73 -17.00
CA ALA A 10 19.39 -10.43 -17.91
C ALA A 10 17.93 -9.92 -17.85
N LEU A 11 17.56 -9.25 -16.77
CA LEU A 11 16.24 -8.64 -16.61
C LEU A 11 16.13 -7.30 -17.32
N ASP A 12 17.23 -6.69 -17.75
CA ASP A 12 17.21 -5.35 -18.34
C ASP A 12 16.51 -5.36 -19.71
N ASN A 13 15.55 -4.46 -19.86
CA ASN A 13 14.80 -4.30 -21.10
C ASN A 13 15.50 -3.37 -22.12
N GLY A 14 16.64 -2.76 -21.77
CA GLY A 14 17.47 -1.90 -22.64
C GLY A 14 16.84 -0.55 -23.04
N SER A 15 15.52 -0.46 -23.12
CA SER A 15 14.76 0.74 -23.49
C SER A 15 14.02 1.35 -22.30
N LYS A 16 13.84 2.69 -22.32
CA LYS A 16 13.05 3.42 -21.30
C LYS A 16 11.53 3.22 -21.44
N GLN A 17 11.09 2.78 -22.60
CA GLN A 17 9.68 2.57 -22.97
C GLN A 17 9.50 1.15 -23.50
N ARG A 18 8.30 0.61 -23.39
CA ARG A 18 7.97 -0.69 -24.00
C ARG A 18 8.09 -0.62 -25.53
N PRO A 19 8.89 -1.47 -26.18
CA PRO A 19 8.88 -1.61 -27.63
C PRO A 19 7.52 -2.12 -28.14
N ALA A 20 7.09 -1.67 -29.33
CA ALA A 20 5.76 -2.02 -29.86
C ALA A 20 5.54 -3.54 -30.03
N HIS A 21 6.60 -4.29 -30.33
CA HIS A 21 6.56 -5.75 -30.51
C HIS A 21 6.44 -6.53 -29.19
N VAL A 22 6.72 -5.91 -28.04
CA VAL A 22 6.59 -6.56 -26.73
C VAL A 22 5.16 -6.35 -26.24
N ALA A 23 4.45 -7.42 -25.90
CA ALA A 23 3.11 -7.32 -25.34
C ALA A 23 3.13 -6.58 -23.98
N LYS A 24 2.08 -5.79 -23.69
CA LYS A 24 1.88 -5.25 -22.34
C LYS A 24 1.75 -6.41 -21.36
N GLY A 25 2.35 -6.26 -20.19
CA GLY A 25 2.35 -7.29 -19.16
C GLY A 25 3.46 -8.32 -19.29
N HIS A 26 4.28 -8.27 -20.35
CA HIS A 26 5.43 -9.17 -20.49
C HIS A 26 6.36 -9.01 -19.29
N PHE A 27 6.86 -10.13 -18.77
CA PHE A 27 7.80 -10.14 -17.66
C PHE A 27 8.93 -11.15 -17.83
N ARG A 28 10.06 -10.83 -17.19
CA ARG A 28 11.19 -11.73 -16.98
C ARG A 28 11.44 -11.86 -15.50
N MET A 29 11.92 -13.02 -15.08
CA MET A 29 12.15 -13.35 -13.67
C MET A 29 13.51 -13.99 -13.48
N ALA A 30 14.18 -13.62 -12.39
CA ALA A 30 15.41 -14.25 -11.94
C ALA A 30 15.29 -14.57 -10.45
N GLN A 31 15.69 -15.78 -10.07
CA GLN A 31 15.72 -16.23 -8.68
C GLN A 31 17.16 -16.24 -8.18
N SER A 32 17.37 -15.85 -6.92
CA SER A 32 18.69 -15.93 -6.32
C SER A 32 19.11 -17.38 -6.11
N LYS A 33 20.36 -17.69 -6.46
CA LYS A 33 20.95 -19.03 -6.25
C LYS A 33 21.21 -19.32 -4.78
N THR A 34 21.49 -18.29 -3.98
CA THR A 34 21.84 -18.42 -2.55
C THR A 34 20.62 -18.29 -1.64
N ASN A 35 19.56 -17.64 -2.10
CA ASN A 35 18.31 -17.51 -1.38
C ASN A 35 17.12 -17.74 -2.34
N PRO A 36 16.61 -18.98 -2.45
CA PRO A 36 15.52 -19.31 -3.38
C PRO A 36 14.24 -18.51 -3.13
N GLN A 37 14.03 -17.97 -1.93
CA GLN A 37 12.85 -17.13 -1.66
C GLN A 37 12.97 -15.73 -2.27
N MET A 38 14.17 -15.30 -2.68
CA MET A 38 14.42 -13.99 -3.26
C MET A 38 14.31 -14.02 -4.78
N VAL A 39 13.43 -13.17 -5.31
CA VAL A 39 13.10 -13.10 -6.74
C VAL A 39 13.17 -11.66 -7.20
N ALA A 40 13.79 -11.45 -8.37
CA ALA A 40 13.76 -10.21 -9.12
C ALA A 40 12.89 -10.36 -10.37
N ILE A 41 12.03 -9.37 -10.63
CA ILE A 41 11.16 -9.35 -11.81
C ILE A 41 11.38 -8.05 -12.58
N GLY A 42 11.50 -8.15 -13.90
CA GLY A 42 11.30 -7.04 -14.82
C GLY A 42 9.93 -7.19 -15.48
N TRP A 43 9.00 -6.27 -15.22
CA TRP A 43 7.64 -6.27 -15.78
C TRP A 43 7.44 -5.05 -16.68
N VAL A 44 6.83 -5.24 -17.84
CA VAL A 44 6.72 -4.21 -18.87
C VAL A 44 5.27 -3.91 -19.17
N ASP A 45 4.79 -2.75 -18.72
CA ASP A 45 3.50 -2.19 -19.11
C ASP A 45 3.72 -1.07 -20.15
N THR A 46 3.61 0.21 -19.78
CA THR A 46 4.01 1.30 -20.68
C THR A 46 5.53 1.52 -20.61
N LYS A 47 6.08 1.40 -19.40
CA LYS A 47 7.50 1.49 -19.08
C LYS A 47 7.92 0.21 -18.35
N PRO A 48 9.19 -0.23 -18.49
CA PRO A 48 9.70 -1.31 -17.68
C PRO A 48 9.80 -0.89 -16.21
N VAL A 49 9.35 -1.77 -15.34
CA VAL A 49 9.42 -1.64 -13.88
C VAL A 49 10.11 -2.89 -13.33
N TYR A 50 10.94 -2.69 -12.31
CA TYR A 50 11.72 -3.74 -11.69
C TYR A 50 11.30 -3.92 -10.24
N PHE A 51 11.06 -5.16 -9.85
CA PHE A 51 10.68 -5.57 -8.51
C PHE A 51 11.76 -6.48 -7.93
N LEU A 52 11.95 -6.37 -6.62
CA LEU A 52 12.71 -7.31 -5.82
C LEU A 52 11.83 -7.71 -4.65
N ALA A 53 11.57 -8.99 -4.49
CA ALA A 53 10.70 -9.52 -3.45
C ALA A 53 11.35 -10.75 -2.80
N SER A 54 10.97 -11.00 -1.54
CA SER A 54 11.34 -12.20 -0.81
C SER A 54 10.07 -12.84 -0.25
N GLY A 55 9.89 -14.15 -0.45
CA GLY A 55 8.77 -14.91 0.13
C GLY A 55 7.39 -14.60 -0.46
N LEU A 56 7.31 -13.87 -1.57
CA LEU A 56 6.06 -13.64 -2.30
C LEU A 56 5.91 -14.62 -3.45
N SER A 57 4.68 -15.06 -3.70
CA SER A 57 4.36 -15.95 -4.81
C SER A 57 4.61 -15.29 -6.16
N THR A 58 5.09 -16.11 -7.10
CA THR A 58 5.40 -15.72 -8.47
C THR A 58 4.39 -16.26 -9.49
N GLU A 59 3.20 -16.65 -9.03
CA GLU A 59 2.15 -17.17 -9.91
C GLU A 59 1.65 -16.09 -10.88
N PRO A 60 1.37 -16.46 -12.15
CA PRO A 60 0.75 -15.57 -13.11
C PRO A 60 -0.61 -15.07 -12.61
N THR A 61 -0.85 -13.78 -12.75
CA THR A 61 -2.13 -13.14 -12.43
C THR A 61 -2.37 -11.96 -13.37
N HIS A 62 -3.37 -11.13 -13.06
CA HIS A 62 -3.71 -9.96 -13.85
C HIS A 62 -3.91 -8.72 -12.98
N VAL A 63 -3.69 -7.56 -13.59
CA VAL A 63 -4.01 -6.25 -13.01
C VAL A 63 -4.88 -5.45 -13.96
N GLY A 64 -5.96 -4.88 -13.43
CA GLY A 64 -6.80 -3.95 -14.19
C GLY A 64 -6.11 -2.60 -14.35
N ARG A 65 -5.98 -2.12 -15.58
CA ARG A 65 -5.47 -0.77 -15.89
C ARG A 65 -6.51 0.01 -16.68
N ARG A 66 -6.66 1.30 -16.35
CA ARG A 66 -7.56 2.18 -17.09
C ARG A 66 -6.98 2.50 -18.47
N ASP A 67 -7.75 2.24 -19.50
CA ASP A 67 -7.42 2.62 -20.87
C ASP A 67 -7.58 4.12 -21.07
N LYS A 68 -6.44 4.82 -21.15
CA LYS A 68 -6.44 6.26 -21.41
C LYS A 68 -7.01 6.61 -22.79
N VAL A 69 -6.80 5.74 -23.78
CA VAL A 69 -7.21 5.98 -25.18
C VAL A 69 -8.74 5.90 -25.35
N SER A 70 -9.42 5.04 -24.59
CA SER A 70 -10.88 4.91 -24.63
C SER A 70 -11.58 5.89 -23.68
N SER A 71 -10.95 6.23 -22.55
CA SER A 71 -11.57 7.05 -21.49
C SER A 71 -11.77 8.52 -21.86
N GLU A 72 -11.09 9.06 -22.87
CA GLU A 72 -11.32 10.46 -23.32
C GLU A 72 -12.60 10.63 -24.15
N LYS A 73 -13.18 9.53 -24.67
CA LYS A 73 -14.39 9.56 -25.52
C LYS A 73 -15.54 8.66 -25.04
N ALA A 74 -15.34 7.83 -24.02
CA ALA A 74 -16.34 6.89 -23.52
C ALA A 74 -16.93 7.34 -22.17
N ALA A 75 -18.25 7.26 -22.04
CA ALA A 75 -18.99 7.55 -20.79
C ALA A 75 -18.65 6.57 -19.64
N THR A 76 -17.98 5.46 -19.94
CA THR A 76 -17.47 4.47 -18.98
C THR A 76 -15.97 4.25 -19.20
N PRO A 77 -15.15 4.26 -18.14
CA PRO A 77 -13.72 3.99 -18.27
C PRO A 77 -13.53 2.53 -18.67
N ALA A 78 -12.97 2.29 -19.85
CA ALA A 78 -12.53 0.95 -20.25
C ALA A 78 -11.33 0.52 -19.38
N PHE A 79 -11.32 -0.74 -18.98
CA PHE A 79 -10.24 -1.35 -18.23
C PHE A 79 -9.62 -2.50 -19.03
N GLU A 80 -8.31 -2.41 -19.25
CA GLU A 80 -7.51 -3.47 -19.84
C GLU A 80 -7.02 -4.41 -18.72
N CYS A 81 -7.20 -5.71 -18.94
CA CYS A 81 -6.68 -6.75 -18.06
C CYS A 81 -5.25 -7.11 -18.51
N ILE A 82 -4.25 -6.67 -17.75
CA ILE A 82 -2.84 -6.84 -18.12
C ILE A 82 -2.24 -8.00 -17.31
N GLN A 83 -1.61 -8.96 -18.00
CA GLN A 83 -0.90 -10.05 -17.35
C GLN A 83 0.25 -9.51 -16.47
N CYS A 84 0.41 -10.10 -15.30
CA CYS A 84 1.53 -9.84 -14.40
C CYS A 84 1.76 -11.04 -13.49
N VAL A 85 2.57 -10.85 -12.47
CA VAL A 85 2.86 -11.84 -11.44
C VAL A 85 2.22 -11.40 -10.12
N LEU A 86 1.82 -12.33 -9.26
CA LEU A 86 1.16 -12.04 -7.99
C LEU A 86 1.91 -11.00 -7.16
N LEU A 87 3.25 -11.10 -7.04
CA LEU A 87 4.03 -10.07 -6.35
C LEU A 87 3.85 -8.65 -6.93
N THR A 88 3.66 -8.52 -8.25
CA THR A 88 3.38 -7.24 -8.91
C THR A 88 2.01 -6.72 -8.52
N SER A 89 0.97 -7.56 -8.51
CA SER A 89 -0.37 -7.13 -8.11
C SER A 89 -0.43 -6.80 -6.61
N THR A 90 0.22 -7.59 -5.76
CA THR A 90 0.36 -7.34 -4.31
C THR A 90 1.05 -6.00 -4.06
N TYR A 91 2.16 -5.73 -4.76
CA TYR A 91 2.84 -4.45 -4.63
C TYR A 91 1.94 -3.28 -5.06
N LEU A 92 1.28 -3.37 -6.21
CA LEU A 92 0.41 -2.30 -6.71
C LEU A 92 -0.77 -2.00 -5.77
N SER A 93 -1.32 -3.04 -5.13
CA SER A 93 -2.38 -2.89 -4.12
C SER A 93 -1.88 -2.29 -2.81
N GLY A 94 -0.66 -2.62 -2.38
CA GLY A 94 -0.09 -2.21 -1.09
C GLY A 94 0.68 -0.89 -1.09
N MET A 95 1.24 -0.47 -2.24
CA MET A 95 2.17 0.66 -2.34
C MET A 95 1.56 2.00 -1.90
N ASN A 96 0.26 2.18 -2.06
CA ASN A 96 -0.40 3.47 -1.83
C ASN A 96 -0.73 3.73 -0.34
N GLY A 97 -0.31 2.88 0.60
CA GLY A 97 -0.66 3.03 2.02
C GLY A 97 -0.13 4.34 2.62
N CYS A 98 1.16 4.62 2.43
CA CYS A 98 1.81 5.84 2.93
C CYS A 98 1.22 7.10 2.26
N ASP A 99 1.07 7.08 0.93
CA ASP A 99 0.52 8.22 0.19
C ASP A 99 -0.92 8.52 0.58
N ARG A 100 -1.76 7.49 0.82
CA ARG A 100 -3.13 7.70 1.32
C ARG A 100 -3.14 8.28 2.73
N HIS A 101 -2.24 7.82 3.59
CA HIS A 101 -2.08 8.38 4.93
C HIS A 101 -1.64 9.85 4.85
N ASP A 102 -0.71 10.17 3.95
CA ASP A 102 -0.23 11.53 3.74
C ASP A 102 -1.30 12.43 3.11
N GLN A 103 -2.12 11.91 2.20
CA GLN A 103 -3.27 12.62 1.65
C GLN A 103 -4.29 13.00 2.73
N LEU A 104 -4.57 12.10 3.68
CA LEU A 104 -5.45 12.40 4.83
C LEU A 104 -4.86 13.51 5.71
N ARG A 105 -3.54 13.50 5.90
CA ARG A 105 -2.81 14.55 6.62
C ARG A 105 -2.94 15.90 5.90
N LEU A 106 -2.62 15.95 4.61
CA LEU A 106 -2.59 17.16 3.80
C LEU A 106 -4.00 17.76 3.57
N HIS A 107 -5.04 16.93 3.49
CA HIS A 107 -6.42 17.40 3.33
C HIS A 107 -7.00 18.08 4.58
N SER A 108 -6.30 18.01 5.72
CA SER A 108 -6.86 18.40 7.00
C SER A 108 -6.39 19.77 7.48
N TYR A 109 -5.19 20.25 7.11
CA TYR A 109 -4.65 21.48 7.70
C TYR A 109 -3.66 22.24 6.81
N SER A 110 -3.75 23.58 6.87
CA SER A 110 -2.70 24.53 6.47
C SER A 110 -1.71 24.83 7.60
N VAL A 111 -1.87 24.22 8.77
CA VAL A 111 -1.02 24.43 9.95
C VAL A 111 -0.32 23.12 10.30
N GLN A 112 0.90 22.95 9.76
CA GLN A 112 1.79 21.82 10.05
C GLN A 112 2.11 21.78 11.54
N ARG A 113 1.38 20.97 12.32
CA ARG A 113 1.74 20.65 13.71
C ARG A 113 1.69 19.14 13.90
N PHE A 114 2.50 18.65 14.83
CA PHE A 114 2.65 17.23 15.20
C PHE A 114 1.33 16.49 15.55
N ILE A 115 0.23 17.21 15.66
CA ILE A 115 -1.11 16.71 15.99
C ILE A 115 -1.73 15.95 14.80
N ASP A 116 -1.30 16.21 13.56
CA ASP A 116 -1.94 15.65 12.36
C ASP A 116 -1.83 14.11 12.29
N MET A 117 -0.69 13.55 12.70
CA MET A 117 -0.50 12.09 12.74
C MET A 117 -1.39 11.42 13.79
N ALA A 118 -1.55 12.05 14.96
CA ALA A 118 -2.39 11.51 16.02
C ALA A 118 -3.87 11.50 15.62
N ILE A 119 -4.34 12.56 14.95
CA ILE A 119 -5.73 12.65 14.46
C ILE A 119 -6.01 11.61 13.39
N VAL A 120 -5.09 11.39 12.44
CA VAL A 120 -5.27 10.36 11.39
C VAL A 120 -5.28 8.96 12.02
N ASN A 121 -4.37 8.66 12.95
CA ASN A 121 -4.36 7.37 13.66
C ASN A 121 -5.65 7.15 14.46
N ALA A 122 -6.11 8.16 15.19
CA ALA A 122 -7.36 8.12 15.91
C ALA A 122 -8.57 7.88 14.99
N TYR A 123 -8.58 8.52 13.82
CA TYR A 123 -9.63 8.31 12.82
C TYR A 123 -9.62 6.88 12.25
N ILE A 124 -8.43 6.29 12.02
CA ILE A 124 -8.32 4.89 11.59
C ILE A 124 -8.93 3.95 12.64
N VAL A 125 -8.61 4.16 13.92
CA VAL A 125 -9.19 3.39 15.03
C VAL A 125 -10.70 3.58 15.12
N HIS A 126 -11.19 4.83 15.03
CA HIS A 126 -12.63 5.12 15.01
C HIS A 126 -13.36 4.34 13.91
N LYS A 127 -12.78 4.31 12.71
CA LYS A 127 -13.39 3.63 11.57
C LYS A 127 -13.45 2.11 11.78
N GLU A 128 -12.35 1.52 12.26
CA GLU A 128 -12.27 0.09 12.58
C GLU A 128 -13.28 -0.29 13.69
N VAL A 129 -13.39 0.52 14.74
CA VAL A 129 -14.33 0.28 15.84
C VAL A 129 -15.78 0.41 15.38
N ALA A 130 -16.12 1.46 14.63
CA ALA A 130 -17.46 1.64 14.08
C ALA A 130 -17.86 0.45 13.18
N GLU A 131 -16.95 -0.03 12.34
CA GLU A 131 -17.18 -1.20 11.48
C GLU A 131 -17.44 -2.47 12.30
N ARG A 132 -16.65 -2.71 13.35
CA ARG A 132 -16.87 -3.85 14.27
C ARG A 132 -18.19 -3.77 15.03
N LEU A 133 -18.66 -2.55 15.35
CA LEU A 133 -19.94 -2.32 16.02
C LEU A 133 -21.13 -2.29 15.05
N GLY A 134 -20.90 -2.39 13.73
CA GLY A 134 -21.95 -2.27 12.71
C GLY A 134 -22.50 -0.85 12.56
N GLU A 135 -21.79 0.15 13.08
CA GLU A 135 -22.17 1.55 13.01
C GLU A 135 -21.62 2.22 11.76
N ARG A 136 -22.28 3.30 11.33
CA ARG A 136 -21.78 4.10 10.21
C ARG A 136 -20.66 5.02 10.70
N PRO A 137 -19.39 4.85 10.26
CA PRO A 137 -18.30 5.69 10.70
C PRO A 137 -18.53 7.15 10.27
N PHE A 138 -18.02 8.09 11.08
CA PHE A 138 -17.99 9.50 10.69
C PHE A 138 -17.10 9.69 9.46
N SER A 139 -17.42 10.71 8.65
CA SER A 139 -16.47 11.17 7.64
C SER A 139 -15.26 11.82 8.31
N HIS A 140 -14.10 11.78 7.66
CA HIS A 140 -12.85 12.38 8.17
C HIS A 140 -13.04 13.83 8.66
N ARG A 141 -13.72 14.66 7.86
CA ARG A 141 -14.05 16.05 8.23
C ARG A 141 -14.93 16.14 9.47
N LYS A 142 -15.96 15.30 9.56
CA LYS A 142 -16.88 15.29 10.70
C LYS A 142 -16.16 14.79 11.96
N PHE A 143 -15.32 13.78 11.82
CA PHE A 143 -14.50 13.25 12.91
C PHE A 143 -13.58 14.31 13.49
N ILE A 144 -12.88 15.08 12.65
CA ILE A 144 -12.00 16.17 13.11
C ILE A 144 -12.74 17.21 13.97
N VAL A 145 -13.97 17.58 13.59
CA VAL A 145 -14.75 18.58 14.33
C VAL A 145 -15.21 18.04 15.68
N VAL A 146 -15.53 16.75 15.76
CA VAL A 146 -16.06 16.09 16.97
C VAL A 146 -14.94 15.51 17.85
N TRP A 147 -13.73 15.29 17.31
CA TRP A 147 -12.61 14.71 18.03
C TRP A 147 -12.22 15.49 19.30
N PRO A 148 -12.13 16.84 19.29
CA PRO A 148 -11.86 17.61 20.50
C PRO A 148 -12.91 17.43 21.60
N SER A 149 -14.17 17.15 21.26
CA SER A 149 -15.23 16.90 22.24
C SER A 149 -15.33 15.42 22.67
N LEU A 150 -14.86 14.49 21.84
CA LEU A 150 -14.71 13.07 22.17
C LEU A 150 -13.55 12.81 23.14
N GLY A 151 -12.44 13.56 23.02
CA GLY A 151 -11.30 13.44 23.94
C GLY A 151 -11.65 13.68 25.41
N SER A 152 -12.66 14.51 25.66
CA SER A 152 -13.21 14.77 27.00
C SER A 152 -13.98 13.58 27.60
N GLN A 153 -14.44 12.62 26.78
CA GLN A 153 -15.15 11.42 27.23
C GLN A 153 -14.22 10.22 27.40
N GLN A 154 -13.09 10.17 26.67
CA GLN A 154 -12.15 9.05 26.71
C GLN A 154 -11.15 9.15 27.88
N LEU A 155 -10.80 10.37 28.31
CA LEU A 155 -10.02 10.60 29.54
C LEU A 155 -10.74 10.11 30.80
N THR A 156 -12.08 10.14 30.80
CA THR A 156 -12.92 9.63 31.90
C THR A 156 -12.95 8.11 31.95
N LEU A 157 -12.82 7.43 30.81
CA LEU A 157 -12.82 5.96 30.71
C LEU A 157 -11.44 5.34 30.97
N GLU A 158 -10.34 5.97 30.50
CA GLU A 158 -8.98 5.49 30.83
C GLU A 158 -8.62 5.69 32.30
N ALA A 159 -9.19 6.69 32.98
CA ALA A 159 -9.03 6.86 34.43
C ALA A 159 -9.64 5.70 35.25
N GLN A 160 -10.46 4.84 34.63
CA GLN A 160 -11.11 3.69 35.25
C GLN A 160 -10.59 2.33 34.74
N ALA A 161 -9.69 2.32 33.77
CA ALA A 161 -9.10 1.07 33.28
C ALA A 161 -8.05 0.53 34.28
N PRO A 162 -8.17 -0.72 34.76
CA PRO A 162 -7.18 -1.28 35.67
C PRO A 162 -5.82 -1.41 34.97
N ARG A 163 -4.77 -0.86 35.59
CA ARG A 163 -3.37 -1.03 35.15
C ARG A 163 -3.06 -2.51 35.00
N ILE A 164 -2.91 -2.98 33.76
CA ILE A 164 -2.41 -4.32 33.47
C ILE A 164 -0.97 -4.38 34.00
N LYS A 165 -0.75 -5.17 35.05
CA LYS A 165 0.60 -5.48 35.54
C LYS A 165 1.24 -6.46 34.56
N TYR A 166 2.36 -6.06 33.95
CA TYR A 166 3.21 -6.99 33.24
C TYR A 166 3.84 -7.97 34.24
N VAL A 167 3.56 -9.26 34.06
CA VAL A 167 4.25 -10.35 34.75
C VAL A 167 5.29 -10.88 33.76
N SER A 168 6.57 -10.66 34.06
CA SER A 168 7.67 -11.24 33.29
C SER A 168 7.83 -12.71 33.65
N ASN A 169 7.91 -13.59 32.65
CA ASN A 169 8.24 -15.00 32.87
C ASN A 169 9.66 -15.16 33.44
N PRO A 170 9.88 -16.05 34.42
CA PRO A 170 11.22 -16.35 34.90
C PRO A 170 12.06 -17.01 33.79
N GLN A 171 13.30 -16.54 33.65
CA GLN A 171 14.27 -17.09 32.71
C GLN A 171 14.65 -18.52 33.12
N PRO A 172 14.79 -19.46 32.16
CA PRO A 172 15.23 -20.82 32.46
C PRO A 172 16.70 -20.84 32.88
N SER A 173 16.99 -21.67 33.90
CA SER A 173 18.30 -21.95 34.49
C SER A 173 19.25 -22.69 33.55
#